data_AF-A0ABC8LNE0-F1
#
_entry.id   AF-A0ABC8LNE0-F1
#
_cell.length_a   1.000
_cell.length_b   1.000
_cell.length_c   1.000
_cell.angle_alpha   90.00
_cell.angle_beta   90.00
_cell.angle_gamma   90.00
#
_symmetry.space_group_name_H-M   'P 1'
#
loop_
_entity.id
_entity.type
_entity.pdbx_description
1 polymer ?
#
loop_
_entity_poly.entity_id
_entity_poly.type
_entity_poly.pdbx_seq_one_letter_code
_entity_poly.pdbx_strand_id
1 'polypeptide(L)'
;MGGMRDYSNPFDLFESLFEGMGGMGGGMGSRGAGSRAIGGEDEYYSLILDFKEAFFSMEKEIEISRLESCVTCNGSGAKAGTKPTKCKTSTLI
;
A
#
# COMPACT_ATOMS: atom_id res chain seq x y z
N MET A 1 -12.53 22.46 45.26
CA MET A 1 -11.12 22.88 45.09
C MET A 1 -10.51 22.00 44.01
N GLY A 2 -10.54 22.46 42.76
CA GLY A 2 -9.96 21.74 41.62
C GLY A 2 -8.45 21.89 41.62
N GLY A 3 -7.74 20.77 41.67
CA GLY A 3 -6.29 20.72 41.60
C GLY A 3 -5.82 21.13 40.21
N MET A 4 -4.82 22.01 40.18
CA MET A 4 -4.04 22.35 38.99
C MET A 4 -3.50 21.04 38.40
N ARG A 5 -3.80 20.73 37.13
CA ARG A 5 -3.18 19.59 36.44
C ARG A 5 -1.74 19.95 36.13
N ASP A 6 -0.78 19.25 36.73
CA ASP A 6 0.64 19.43 36.47
C ASP A 6 0.98 18.84 35.09
N TYR A 7 1.16 19.69 34.08
CA TYR A 7 1.56 19.29 32.72
C TYR A 7 3.09 19.27 32.52
N SER A 8 3.84 19.05 33.60
CA SER A 8 5.31 19.02 33.56
C SER A 8 5.86 17.69 33.04
N ASN A 9 5.06 16.62 33.06
CA ASN A 9 5.42 15.31 32.54
C ASN A 9 4.70 15.04 31.21
N PRO A 10 5.43 14.79 30.09
CA PRO A 10 4.82 14.46 28.81
C PRO A 10 4.01 13.16 28.83
N PHE A 11 4.23 12.29 29.83
CA PHE A 11 3.45 11.06 30.03
C PHE A 11 2.02 11.35 30.53
N ASP A 12 1.86 12.29 31.47
CA ASP A 12 0.55 12.66 32.04
C ASP A 12 -0.34 13.36 30.98
N LEU A 13 0.28 14.07 30.03
CA LEU A 13 -0.43 14.62 28.87
C LEU A 13 -0.96 13.52 27.95
N PHE A 14 -0.15 12.49 27.68
CA PHE A 14 -0.55 11.35 26.86
C PHE A 14 -1.69 10.56 27.51
N GLU A 15 -1.58 10.31 28.83
CA GLU A 15 -2.63 9.65 29.60
C GLU A 15 -3.94 10.47 29.58
N SER A 16 -3.88 11.80 29.75
CA SER A 16 -5.09 12.63 29.69
C SER A 16 -5.77 12.65 28.31
N LEU A 17 -4.97 12.57 27.23
CA LEU A 17 -5.46 12.53 25.85
C LEU A 17 -6.10 11.16 25.55
N PHE A 18 -5.50 10.08 26.03
CA PHE A 18 -6.02 8.73 25.86
C PHE A 18 -7.19 8.41 26.80
N GLU A 19 -7.23 8.94 28.03
CA GLU A 19 -8.42 8.88 28.88
C GLU A 19 -9.58 9.67 28.28
N GLY A 20 -9.31 10.86 27.73
CA GLY A 20 -10.32 11.66 27.01
C GLY A 20 -10.82 11.01 25.73
N MET A 21 -10.02 10.12 25.12
CA MET A 21 -10.34 9.35 23.92
C MET A 21 -10.83 7.92 24.21
N GLY A 22 -10.69 7.45 25.45
CA GLY A 22 -11.10 6.12 25.91
C GLY A 22 -12.59 5.97 26.17
N GLY A 23 -13.35 7.08 26.11
CA GLY A 23 -14.81 7.10 26.24
C GLY A 23 -15.59 6.96 24.93
N MET A 24 -14.93 6.91 23.76
CA MET A 24 -15.62 6.78 22.47
C MET A 24 -15.68 5.31 22.00
N GLY A 25 -16.26 4.46 22.86
CA GLY A 25 -16.80 3.18 22.44
C GLY A 25 -18.01 3.40 21.55
N GLY A 26 -17.83 3.33 20.23
CA GLY A 26 -18.94 3.49 19.30
C GLY A 26 -18.53 3.52 17.84
N GLY A 27 -18.26 2.34 17.28
CA GLY A 27 -18.49 2.10 15.85
C GLY A 27 -17.65 2.91 14.86
N MET A 28 -16.36 2.61 14.74
CA MET A 28 -15.70 2.76 13.45
C MET A 28 -15.51 1.36 12.89
N GLY A 29 -16.38 1.02 11.94
CA GLY A 29 -16.63 -0.32 11.45
C GLY A 29 -15.38 -1.13 11.17
N SER A 30 -15.57 -2.44 11.28
CA SER A 30 -14.86 -3.44 10.48
C SER A 30 -14.89 -2.99 9.02
N ARG A 31 -13.98 -2.08 8.64
CA ARG A 31 -13.65 -1.81 7.26
C ARG A 31 -13.04 -3.11 6.82
N GLY A 32 -13.87 -3.95 6.20
CA GLY A 32 -13.46 -5.22 5.67
C GLY A 32 -12.10 -5.03 5.01
N ALA A 33 -11.17 -5.93 5.30
CA ALA A 33 -9.94 -6.12 4.56
C ALA A 33 -10.32 -6.57 3.14
N GLY A 34 -11.02 -5.72 2.39
CA GLY A 34 -11.06 -5.79 0.96
C GLY A 34 -9.63 -5.59 0.51
N SER A 35 -9.13 -6.55 -0.25
CA SER A 35 -7.90 -6.38 -1.01
C SER A 35 -8.04 -5.09 -1.79
N ARG A 36 -7.41 -4.02 -1.30
CA ARG A 36 -7.29 -2.80 -2.07
C ARG A 36 -6.33 -3.15 -3.19
N ALA A 37 -6.74 -2.92 -4.42
CA ALA A 37 -5.81 -2.99 -5.55
C ALA A 37 -4.66 -2.02 -5.22
N ILE A 38 -3.46 -2.57 -5.08
CA ILE A 38 -2.24 -1.78 -4.94
C ILE A 38 -1.78 -1.51 -6.37
N GLY A 39 -1.41 -0.25 -6.66
CA GLY A 39 -0.86 0.10 -7.96
C GLY A 39 0.43 -0.70 -8.25
N GLY A 40 0.71 -0.93 -9.53
CA GLY A 40 2.02 -1.44 -9.94
C GLY A 40 3.14 -0.46 -9.61
N GLU A 41 4.38 -0.93 -9.71
CA GLU A 41 5.57 -0.10 -9.56
C GLU A 41 5.83 0.75 -10.82
N ASP A 42 6.43 1.93 -10.62
CA ASP A 42 6.84 2.80 -11.71
C ASP A 42 8.21 2.35 -12.25
N GLU A 43 8.32 2.21 -13.57
CA GLU A 43 9.58 1.90 -14.26
C GLU A 43 10.17 3.17 -14.89
N TYR A 44 11.45 3.45 -14.61
CA TYR A 44 12.15 4.66 -15.07
C TYR A 44 13.29 4.30 -16.03
N TYR A 45 13.31 4.92 -17.22
CA TYR A 45 14.36 4.73 -18.22
C TYR A 45 15.03 6.05 -18.59
N SER A 46 16.37 6.09 -18.52
CA SER A 46 17.14 7.25 -18.94
C SER A 46 17.60 7.08 -20.39
N LEU A 47 17.13 7.98 -21.25
CA LEU A 47 17.54 8.04 -22.65
C LEU A 47 18.60 9.14 -22.82
N ILE A 48 19.84 8.75 -23.09
CA ILE A 48 20.90 9.70 -23.44
C ILE A 48 20.89 9.90 -24.95
N LEU A 49 20.77 11.15 -25.37
CA LEU A 49 20.76 11.58 -26.78
C LEU A 49 21.91 12.54 -27.04
N ASP A 50 22.53 12.42 -28.20
CA ASP A 50 23.47 13.43 -28.67
C ASP A 50 22.72 14.66 -29.20
N PHE A 51 23.33 15.84 -29.15
CA PHE A 51 22.69 17.09 -29.59
C PHE A 51 22.17 17.03 -31.03
N LYS A 52 22.92 16.38 -31.95
CA LYS A 52 22.51 16.21 -33.34
C LYS A 52 21.32 15.26 -33.47
N GLU A 53 21.32 14.19 -32.68
CA GLU A 53 20.22 13.22 -32.60
C GLU A 53 18.94 13.82 -32.03
N ALA A 54 19.04 14.79 -31.12
CA ALA A 54 17.89 15.52 -30.60
C ALA A 54 17.41 16.64 -31.54
N PHE A 55 18.33 17.24 -32.31
CA PHE A 55 18.01 18.30 -33.26
C PHE A 55 17.35 17.77 -34.55
N PHE A 56 17.83 16.63 -35.04
CA PHE A 56 17.17 15.92 -36.13
C PHE A 56 16.11 14.98 -35.55
N SER A 57 15.00 14.76 -36.26
CA SER A 57 14.05 13.72 -35.84
C SER A 57 14.74 12.36 -35.90
N MET A 58 14.67 11.59 -34.81
CA MET A 58 15.17 10.22 -34.77
C MET A 58 14.17 9.27 -34.12
N GLU A 59 14.30 7.99 -34.43
CA GLU A 59 13.54 6.92 -33.80
C GLU A 59 14.51 6.04 -32.99
N LYS A 60 14.18 5.75 -31.73
CA LYS A 60 14.89 4.78 -30.89
C LYS A 60 13.87 3.75 -30.38
N GLU A 61 14.23 2.48 -30.48
CA GLU A 61 13.44 1.38 -29.94
C GLU A 61 13.89 1.11 -28.49
N ILE A 62 12.93 1.02 -27.57
CA ILE A 62 13.17 0.74 -26.16
C ILE A 62 12.49 -0.58 -25.83
N GLU A 63 13.28 -1.62 -25.55
CA GLU A 63 12.77 -2.91 -25.09
C GLU A 63 12.51 -2.85 -23.57
N ILE A 64 11.27 -3.13 -23.16
CA ILE A 64 10.83 -3.12 -21.77
C ILE A 64 10.31 -4.50 -21.38
N SER A 65 10.85 -5.06 -20.30
CA SER A 65 10.32 -6.26 -19.65
C SER A 65 9.35 -5.87 -18.53
N ARG A 66 8.08 -6.28 -18.62
CA ARG A 66 7.06 -6.02 -17.59
C ARG A 66 6.38 -7.30 -17.14
N LEU A 67 5.87 -7.28 -15.91
CA LEU A 67 5.02 -8.36 -15.41
C LEU A 67 3.63 -8.23 -16.03
N GLU A 68 3.16 -9.32 -16.65
CA GLU A 68 1.80 -9.41 -17.20
C GLU A 68 1.01 -10.54 -16.54
N SER A 69 -0.31 -10.48 -16.69
CA SER A 69 -1.18 -11.55 -16.20
C SER A 69 -0.88 -12.83 -16.97
N CYS A 70 -0.55 -13.90 -16.24
CA CYS A 70 -0.28 -15.19 -16.86
C CYS A 70 -1.51 -15.69 -17.63
N VAL A 71 -1.36 -15.91 -18.94
CA VAL A 71 -2.46 -16.33 -19.84
C VAL A 71 -3.07 -17.67 -19.40
N THR A 72 -2.26 -18.58 -18.87
CA THR A 72 -2.70 -19.93 -18.47
C THR A 72 -3.61 -19.91 -17.24
N CYS A 73 -3.34 -19.05 -16.25
CA CYS A 73 -4.08 -19.01 -14.99
C CYS A 73 -4.84 -17.69 -14.74
N ASN A 74 -4.74 -16.73 -15.65
CA ASN A 74 -5.32 -15.38 -15.56
C ASN A 74 -4.99 -14.68 -14.23
N GLY A 75 -3.75 -14.81 -13.76
CA GLY A 75 -3.29 -14.22 -12.51
C GLY A 75 -3.78 -14.91 -11.22
N SER A 76 -4.51 -16.03 -11.31
CA SER A 76 -5.01 -16.75 -10.12
C SER A 76 -3.95 -17.56 -9.39
N GLY A 77 -2.85 -17.91 -10.05
CA GLY A 77 -1.83 -18.83 -9.51
C GLY A 77 -2.31 -20.27 -9.31
N ALA A 78 -3.53 -20.61 -9.72
CA ALA A 78 -4.12 -21.94 -9.58
C ALA A 78 -4.04 -22.73 -10.90
N LYS A 79 -4.01 -24.06 -10.78
CA LYS A 79 -4.11 -24.97 -11.94
C LYS A 79 -5.47 -24.78 -12.62
N ALA A 80 -5.53 -24.91 -13.94
CA ALA A 80 -6.78 -24.85 -14.68
C ALA A 80 -7.81 -25.84 -14.11
N GLY A 81 -9.02 -25.34 -13.84
CA GLY A 81 -10.11 -26.11 -13.22
C GLY A 81 -10.05 -26.21 -11.70
N THR A 82 -9.02 -25.67 -11.03
CA THR A 82 -8.96 -25.60 -9.56
C THR A 82 -9.17 -24.18 -9.07
N LYS A 83 -9.46 -24.03 -7.77
CA LYS A 83 -9.69 -22.73 -7.13
C LYS A 83 -8.69 -22.51 -6.00
N PRO A 84 -8.16 -21.30 -5.82
CA PRO A 84 -7.34 -20.98 -4.67
C PRO A 84 -8.19 -21.04 -3.39
N THR A 85 -7.66 -21.68 -2.35
CA THR A 85 -8.30 -21.76 -1.03
C THR A 85 -7.52 -20.91 -0.05
N LYS A 86 -8.21 -20.13 0.79
CA LYS A 86 -7.56 -19.31 1.82
C LYS A 86 -6.90 -20.21 2.86
N CYS A 87 -5.63 -19.93 3.18
CA CYS A 87 -4.93 -20.58 4.28
C CYS A 87 -5.61 -20.22 5.60
N LYS A 88 -5.93 -21.20 6.44
CA LYS A 88 -6.62 -20.98 7.72
C LYS A 88 -5.69 -20.41 8.80
N THR A 89 -4.38 -20.60 8.65
CA THR A 89 -3.38 -20.26 9.68
C THR A 89 -3.07 -18.76 9.75
N SER A 90 -3.26 -18.01 8.68
CA SER A 90 -2.86 -16.60 8.57
C SER A 90 -3.97 -15.58 8.90
N THR A 91 -4.97 -15.96 9.70
CA THR A 91 -6.08 -15.08 10.11
C THR A 91 -5.79 -14.30 11.41
N LEU A 92 -4.61 -14.50 12.01
CA LEU A 92 -4.18 -13.86 13.26
C LEU A 92 -3.02 -12.89 13.01
N ILE A 93 -3.24 -11.80 12.27
CA ILE A 93 -2.43 -10.57 12.37
C ILE A 93 -3.36 -9.39 12.13
#